data_AF-A0A072PZF0-F1
#
_entry.id   AF-A0A072PZF0-F1
#
_cell.length_a   1.000
_cell.length_b   1.000
_cell.length_c   1.000
_cell.angle_alpha   90.00
_cell.angle_beta   90.00
_cell.angle_gamma   90.00
#
_symmetry.space_group_name_H-M   'P 1'
#
loop_
_entity.id
_entity.type
_entity.pdbx_description
1 polymer ?
#
loop_
_entity_poly.entity_id
_entity_poly.type
_entity_poly.pdbx_seq_one_letter_code
_entity_poly.pdbx_strand_id
1 'polypeptide(L)'
;MSRNAQFMQAEHPQEVHQKAKLAENESSIKYYAVSGQFTNAMAITTIPAPLKGKVAIITGGSKGIGRETALNFARKGCSHIAITYVQDNAAAREVLEAITDISPDCRAVADIDDHVPASQMSYEHFEKIMIGQAWASLQLLVEAIKHMSAGGRIIMNSSGSSKMANGDPFIMHCCSKAAMDSIARNLAVIYGPSMGITVNSIGCGCTDTESLRKSIQVNGPEFGKLTENLSPLKRLGRPEEVASIISFVASPEASWINCETPYS
;
A
#
# COMPACT_ATOMS: atom_id res chain seq x y z
N MET A 1 -39.42 -1.90 69.24
CA MET A 1 -39.52 -3.15 68.45
C MET A 1 -39.47 -2.74 66.98
N SER A 2 -38.32 -2.82 66.30
CA SER A 2 -37.84 -3.95 65.47
C SER A 2 -38.65 -4.08 64.17
N ARG A 3 -38.13 -4.15 62.93
CA ARG A 3 -36.77 -4.35 62.39
C ARG A 3 -36.74 -3.99 60.89
N ASN A 4 -35.54 -3.71 60.40
CA ASN A 4 -35.12 -3.45 59.03
C ASN A 4 -35.43 -4.56 58.01
N ALA A 5 -35.62 -4.15 56.75
CA ALA A 5 -35.62 -5.02 55.58
C ALA A 5 -34.20 -5.53 55.27
N GLN A 6 -34.04 -6.86 55.13
CA GLN A 6 -32.83 -7.53 54.68
C GLN A 6 -33.06 -8.19 53.32
N PHE A 7 -32.01 -8.11 52.51
CA PHE A 7 -31.77 -8.77 51.23
C PHE A 7 -32.04 -10.28 51.28
N MET A 8 -32.70 -10.82 50.25
CA MET A 8 -32.75 -12.26 49.96
C MET A 8 -31.88 -12.56 48.74
N GLN A 9 -30.90 -13.42 48.97
CA GLN A 9 -30.02 -14.06 48.01
C GLN A 9 -30.82 -15.08 47.18
N ALA A 10 -30.53 -15.19 45.88
CA ALA A 10 -30.91 -16.33 45.06
C ALA A 10 -29.63 -17.04 44.60
N GLU A 11 -29.70 -18.36 44.63
CA GLU A 11 -28.59 -19.31 44.76
C GLU A 11 -27.74 -19.51 43.50
N HIS A 12 -26.53 -20.01 43.75
CA HIS A 12 -25.43 -20.30 42.83
C HIS A 12 -25.78 -21.29 41.70
N PRO A 13 -25.33 -21.05 40.46
CA PRO A 13 -25.21 -22.09 39.44
C PRO A 13 -23.95 -22.92 39.69
N GLN A 14 -24.09 -24.04 40.39
CA GLN A 14 -23.17 -25.18 40.28
C GLN A 14 -23.67 -26.10 39.17
N GLU A 15 -23.12 -25.96 37.96
CA GLU A 15 -22.90 -27.05 37.00
C GLU A 15 -22.25 -26.47 35.73
N VAL A 16 -21.47 -27.29 35.02
CA VAL A 16 -20.63 -26.96 33.84
C VAL A 16 -19.25 -26.36 34.14
N HIS A 17 -18.46 -27.05 34.97
CA HIS A 17 -16.99 -26.98 34.91
C HIS A 17 -16.42 -28.40 34.75
N GLN A 18 -16.46 -28.95 33.54
CA GLN A 18 -15.64 -30.13 33.22
C GLN A 18 -14.22 -29.65 32.95
N LYS A 19 -13.35 -29.80 33.96
CA LYS A 19 -11.92 -29.46 33.89
C LYS A 19 -11.26 -30.27 32.76
N ALA A 20 -10.85 -29.61 31.68
CA ALA A 20 -9.93 -30.18 30.71
C ALA A 20 -8.56 -30.36 31.38
N LYS A 21 -8.04 -31.59 31.40
CA LYS A 21 -6.69 -31.88 31.90
C LYS A 21 -5.66 -31.26 30.96
N LEU A 22 -4.74 -30.49 31.54
CA LEU A 22 -3.57 -29.94 30.88
C LEU A 22 -2.62 -31.09 30.54
N ALA A 23 -2.30 -31.28 29.26
CA ALA A 23 -1.05 -31.92 28.88
C ALA A 23 -0.01 -30.79 28.79
N GLU A 24 0.88 -30.74 29.78
CA GLU A 24 2.05 -29.86 29.74
C GLU A 24 3.02 -30.40 28.70
N ASN A 25 3.18 -29.66 27.61
CA ASN A 25 4.42 -29.68 26.85
C ASN A 25 4.68 -28.24 26.38
N GLU A 26 5.89 -27.76 26.63
CA GLU A 26 6.29 -26.38 26.40
C GLU A 26 6.22 -26.00 24.91
N SER A 27 5.91 -24.72 24.65
CA SER A 27 5.78 -24.08 23.33
C SER A 27 4.46 -24.25 22.54
N SER A 28 3.31 -23.84 23.11
CA SER A 28 2.07 -23.74 22.32
C SER A 28 1.26 -22.48 22.60
N ILE A 29 1.10 -21.66 21.56
CA ILE A 29 0.09 -20.58 21.47
C ILE A 29 -1.29 -21.19 21.80
N LYS A 30 -2.01 -20.60 22.75
CA LYS A 30 -3.35 -21.06 23.13
C LYS A 30 -4.39 -20.49 22.15
N TYR A 31 -4.88 -21.32 21.23
CA TYR A 31 -6.09 -21.00 20.47
C TYR A 31 -7.32 -21.41 21.27
N TYR A 32 -8.29 -20.49 21.41
CA TYR A 32 -9.63 -20.84 21.86
C TYR A 32 -10.46 -21.26 20.63
N ALA A 33 -10.48 -22.55 20.33
CA ALA A 33 -11.33 -23.09 19.28
C ALA A 33 -12.75 -23.31 19.83
N VAL A 34 -13.74 -22.66 19.23
CA VAL A 34 -15.16 -23.04 19.39
C VAL A 34 -15.40 -24.24 18.48
N SER A 35 -15.81 -25.37 19.06
CA SER A 35 -15.93 -26.65 18.36
C SER A 35 -17.03 -26.63 17.30
N GLY A 36 -16.64 -26.61 16.02
CA GLY A 36 -17.43 -27.10 14.89
C GLY A 36 -16.71 -28.28 14.26
N GLN A 37 -17.42 -29.35 13.90
CA GLN A 37 -16.83 -30.52 13.24
C GLN A 37 -16.30 -30.12 11.86
N PHE A 38 -14.98 -30.17 11.66
CA PHE A 38 -14.35 -30.07 10.35
C PHE A 38 -14.08 -31.48 9.82
N THR A 39 -14.84 -31.90 8.81
CA THR A 39 -14.56 -33.12 8.05
C THR A 39 -13.57 -32.83 6.91
N ASN A 40 -12.54 -33.67 6.86
CA ASN A 40 -11.63 -34.03 5.77
C ASN A 40 -10.82 -32.95 5.02
N ALA A 41 -9.51 -33.00 5.31
CA ALA A 41 -8.37 -32.84 4.40
C ALA A 41 -8.59 -32.00 3.13
N MET A 42 -8.36 -30.69 3.24
CA MET A 42 -8.07 -29.87 2.06
C MET A 42 -6.70 -30.24 1.53
N ALA A 43 -6.65 -30.58 0.24
CA ALA A 43 -5.40 -30.62 -0.51
C ALA A 43 -4.61 -29.34 -0.25
N ILE A 44 -3.29 -29.45 -0.07
CA ILE A 44 -2.39 -28.31 -0.15
C ILE A 44 -2.38 -27.87 -1.61
N THR A 45 -3.40 -27.13 -2.02
CA THR A 45 -3.34 -26.29 -3.21
C THR A 45 -2.26 -25.27 -2.91
N THR A 46 -1.06 -25.46 -3.49
CA THR A 46 -0.04 -24.41 -3.53
C THR A 46 -0.73 -23.14 -4.04
N ILE A 47 -0.94 -22.17 -3.15
CA ILE A 47 -1.48 -20.86 -3.52
C ILE A 47 -0.50 -20.30 -4.54
N PRO A 48 -0.91 -20.11 -5.81
CA PRO A 48 -0.01 -19.55 -6.81
C PRO A 48 0.53 -18.22 -6.32
N ALA A 49 1.77 -17.88 -6.70
CA ALA A 49 2.33 -16.58 -6.34
C ALA A 49 1.34 -15.46 -6.73
N PRO A 50 1.03 -14.49 -5.85
CA PRO A 50 -0.18 -13.66 -5.98
C PRO A 50 -0.28 -12.85 -7.29
N LEU A 51 0.83 -12.65 -7.99
CA LEU A 51 0.92 -11.90 -9.24
C LEU A 51 1.43 -12.76 -10.41
N LYS A 52 1.36 -14.09 -10.30
CA LYS A 52 1.80 -15.02 -11.34
C LYS A 52 1.16 -14.70 -12.69
N GLY A 53 2.00 -14.52 -13.72
CA GLY A 53 1.52 -14.29 -15.09
C GLY A 53 1.06 -12.87 -15.39
N LYS A 54 1.09 -11.95 -14.40
CA LYS A 54 0.61 -10.58 -14.58
C LYS A 54 1.65 -9.72 -15.30
N VAL A 55 1.16 -8.61 -15.87
CA VAL A 55 1.96 -7.54 -16.47
C VAL A 55 1.74 -6.28 -15.63
N ALA A 56 2.80 -5.57 -15.28
CA ALA A 56 2.74 -4.37 -14.47
C ALA A 56 3.49 -3.20 -15.11
N ILE A 57 2.95 -1.99 -14.91
CA ILE A 57 3.62 -0.73 -15.20
C ILE A 57 3.72 0.03 -13.87
N ILE A 58 4.92 0.48 -13.51
CA ILE A 58 5.21 1.15 -12.25
C ILE A 58 5.89 2.49 -12.55
N THR A 59 5.18 3.59 -12.34
CA THR A 59 5.76 4.92 -12.50
C THR A 59 6.67 5.27 -11.33
N GLY A 60 7.77 5.97 -11.60
CA GLY A 60 8.80 6.29 -10.59
C GLY A 60 9.48 5.04 -10.00
N GLY A 61 9.64 3.97 -10.79
CA GLY A 61 10.09 2.66 -10.35
C GLY A 61 11.60 2.52 -10.08
N SER A 62 12.43 3.54 -10.32
CA SER A 62 13.88 3.44 -10.16
C SER A 62 14.37 3.54 -8.71
N LYS A 63 13.58 4.12 -7.79
CA LYS A 63 13.99 4.36 -6.39
C LYS A 63 12.83 4.22 -5.41
N GLY A 64 13.17 4.13 -4.12
CA GLY A 64 12.23 4.18 -3.01
C GLY A 64 11.10 3.16 -3.13
N ILE A 65 9.87 3.62 -2.92
CA ILE A 65 8.67 2.77 -2.95
C ILE A 65 8.47 2.12 -4.32
N GLY A 66 8.70 2.84 -5.42
CA GLY A 66 8.53 2.31 -6.77
C GLY A 66 9.48 1.15 -7.05
N ARG A 67 10.75 1.30 -6.66
CA ARG A 67 11.75 0.22 -6.73
C ARG A 67 11.31 -1.01 -5.95
N GLU A 68 10.98 -0.85 -4.67
CA GLU A 68 10.60 -2.02 -3.86
C GLU A 68 9.30 -2.66 -4.33
N THR A 69 8.39 -1.88 -4.91
CA THR A 69 7.18 -2.41 -5.57
C THR A 69 7.56 -3.29 -6.75
N ALA A 70 8.46 -2.83 -7.62
CA ALA A 70 8.91 -3.60 -8.79
C ALA A 70 9.60 -4.91 -8.37
N LEU A 71 10.50 -4.85 -7.38
CA LEU A 71 11.16 -6.05 -6.84
C LEU A 71 10.16 -6.99 -6.17
N ASN A 72 9.19 -6.47 -5.42
CA ASN A 72 8.16 -7.30 -4.79
C ASN A 72 7.26 -7.97 -5.84
N PHE A 73 6.89 -7.26 -6.91
CA PHE A 73 6.09 -7.80 -8.00
C PHE A 73 6.83 -8.93 -8.73
N ALA A 74 8.14 -8.77 -8.96
CA ALA A 74 8.98 -9.82 -9.50
C ALA A 74 8.98 -11.06 -8.59
N ARG A 75 9.19 -10.87 -7.27
CA ARG A 75 9.13 -11.97 -6.26
C ARG A 75 7.76 -12.67 -6.22
N LYS A 76 6.68 -11.95 -6.54
CA LYS A 76 5.31 -12.49 -6.58
C LYS A 76 4.90 -13.07 -7.93
N GLY A 77 5.84 -13.21 -8.88
CA GLY A 77 5.65 -13.96 -10.13
C GLY A 77 5.13 -13.14 -11.30
N CYS A 78 5.21 -11.80 -11.24
CA CYS A 78 4.87 -10.95 -12.37
C CYS A 78 5.78 -11.29 -13.58
N SER A 79 5.20 -11.44 -14.76
CA SER A 79 5.91 -11.91 -15.96
C SER A 79 6.52 -10.78 -16.78
N HIS A 80 5.95 -9.57 -16.71
CA HIS A 80 6.50 -8.40 -17.40
C HIS A 80 6.33 -7.17 -16.50
N ILE A 81 7.40 -6.40 -16.32
CA ILE A 81 7.40 -5.18 -15.49
C ILE A 81 8.00 -4.02 -16.28
N ALA A 82 7.22 -2.99 -16.58
CA ALA A 82 7.76 -1.72 -17.05
C ALA A 82 7.90 -0.75 -15.88
N ILE A 83 9.05 -0.08 -15.76
CA ILE A 83 9.23 1.04 -14.82
C ILE A 83 9.41 2.35 -15.59
N THR A 84 8.89 3.46 -15.07
CA THR A 84 9.27 4.80 -15.55
C THR A 84 10.12 5.53 -14.51
N TYR A 85 11.00 6.43 -14.93
CA TYR A 85 11.89 7.17 -14.04
C TYR A 85 12.32 8.50 -14.67
N VAL A 86 12.80 9.44 -13.85
CA VAL A 86 13.10 10.80 -14.36
C VAL A 86 14.52 10.92 -14.91
N GLN A 87 15.52 11.05 -14.05
CA GLN A 87 16.89 11.39 -14.49
C GLN A 87 17.93 10.31 -14.19
N ASP A 88 17.61 9.35 -13.32
CA ASP A 88 18.58 8.37 -12.84
C ASP A 88 18.52 7.05 -13.62
N ASN A 89 19.09 7.09 -14.83
CA ASN A 89 19.24 5.95 -15.72
C ASN A 89 20.02 4.79 -15.07
N ALA A 90 21.03 5.10 -14.24
CA ALA A 90 21.83 4.08 -13.57
C ALA A 90 20.98 3.33 -12.54
N ALA A 91 20.26 4.06 -11.68
CA ALA A 91 19.35 3.45 -10.72
C ALA A 91 18.25 2.63 -11.40
N ALA A 92 17.72 3.10 -12.53
CA ALA A 92 16.73 2.33 -13.29
C ALA A 92 17.31 0.99 -13.79
N ARG A 93 18.54 0.98 -14.32
CA ARG A 93 19.22 -0.24 -14.76
C ARG A 93 19.49 -1.21 -13.61
N GLU A 94 19.93 -0.72 -12.45
CA GLU A 94 20.12 -1.55 -11.26
C GLU A 94 18.80 -2.24 -10.85
N VAL A 95 17.65 -1.57 -11.01
CA VAL A 95 16.35 -2.19 -10.75
C VAL A 95 16.05 -3.29 -11.78
N LEU A 96 16.33 -3.08 -13.06
CA LEU A 96 16.13 -4.10 -14.09
C LEU A 96 17.01 -5.34 -13.86
N GLU A 97 18.28 -5.13 -13.50
CA GLU A 97 19.22 -6.21 -13.14
C GLU A 97 18.72 -6.98 -11.92
N ALA A 98 18.31 -6.28 -10.86
CA ALA A 98 17.76 -6.92 -9.66
C ALA A 98 16.45 -7.68 -9.93
N ILE A 99 15.57 -7.20 -10.82
CA ILE A 99 14.38 -7.96 -11.26
C ILE A 99 14.80 -9.24 -11.97
N THR A 100 15.81 -9.16 -12.84
CA THR A 100 16.33 -10.31 -13.59
C THR A 100 16.91 -11.37 -12.65
N ASP A 101 17.65 -10.94 -11.61
CA ASP A 101 18.20 -11.84 -10.60
C ASP A 101 17.09 -12.52 -9.76
N ILE A 102 16.02 -11.79 -9.44
CA ILE A 102 14.87 -12.29 -8.66
C ILE A 102 14.01 -13.25 -9.48
N SER A 103 13.76 -12.91 -10.74
CA SER A 103 12.85 -13.61 -11.64
C SER A 103 13.42 -13.55 -13.05
N PRO A 104 14.29 -14.51 -13.43
CA PRO A 104 14.95 -14.53 -14.74
C PRO A 104 13.97 -14.59 -15.93
N ASP A 105 12.76 -15.10 -15.68
CA ASP A 105 11.68 -15.19 -16.67
C ASP A 105 10.87 -13.88 -16.79
N CYS A 106 11.09 -12.91 -15.90
CA CYS A 106 10.41 -11.61 -15.94
C CYS A 106 11.09 -10.67 -16.94
N ARG A 107 10.34 -10.18 -17.92
CA ARG A 107 10.85 -9.14 -18.84
C ARG A 107 10.65 -7.76 -18.23
N ALA A 108 11.75 -7.06 -17.93
CA ALA A 108 11.71 -5.72 -17.36
C ALA A 108 12.24 -4.64 -18.34
N VAL A 109 11.55 -3.50 -18.41
CA VAL A 109 11.93 -2.35 -19.26
C VAL A 109 11.84 -1.04 -18.48
N ALA A 110 12.65 -0.05 -18.83
CA ALA A 110 12.67 1.26 -18.18
C ALA A 110 12.55 2.41 -19.19
N ASP A 111 11.70 3.41 -18.90
CA ASP A 111 11.48 4.59 -19.75
C ASP A 111 11.55 5.93 -18.97
N ILE A 112 11.89 7.02 -19.67
CA ILE A 112 12.21 8.33 -19.08
C ILE A 112 10.96 9.24 -18.98
N ASP A 113 10.80 9.93 -17.85
CA ASP A 113 9.71 10.88 -17.57
C ASP A 113 10.28 12.16 -16.92
N ASP A 114 10.35 13.28 -17.65
CA ASP A 114 11.32 14.36 -17.41
C ASP A 114 10.77 15.60 -16.67
N HIS A 115 11.27 15.99 -15.46
CA HIS A 115 10.91 17.24 -14.73
C HIS A 115 12.08 17.91 -13.91
N VAL A 116 11.91 19.19 -13.49
CA VAL A 116 12.96 20.20 -13.11
C VAL A 116 12.74 20.85 -11.69
N PRO A 117 13.75 21.41 -10.98
CA PRO A 117 13.70 21.77 -9.52
C PRO A 117 12.98 23.05 -9.06
N ALA A 118 12.76 23.15 -7.74
CA ALA A 118 11.82 24.06 -7.04
C ALA A 118 12.28 25.48 -6.64
N SER A 119 13.55 25.86 -6.83
CA SER A 119 14.07 27.18 -6.38
C SER A 119 13.65 28.37 -7.27
N GLN A 120 12.66 28.19 -8.15
CA GLN A 120 12.24 29.14 -9.21
C GLN A 120 10.69 29.20 -9.34
N MET A 121 9.96 29.25 -8.22
CA MET A 121 8.50 28.96 -8.18
C MET A 121 7.63 30.09 -8.81
N SER A 122 6.94 29.78 -9.93
CA SER A 122 6.00 30.63 -10.70
C SER A 122 4.64 29.92 -10.94
N TYR A 123 3.69 30.55 -11.67
CA TYR A 123 2.45 29.90 -12.15
C TYR A 123 2.73 28.61 -12.95
N GLU A 124 3.79 28.59 -13.77
CA GLU A 124 4.20 27.37 -14.48
C GLU A 124 4.63 26.24 -13.50
N HIS A 125 5.02 26.56 -12.27
CA HIS A 125 5.38 25.57 -11.25
C HIS A 125 4.13 24.92 -10.63
N PHE A 126 3.08 25.72 -10.39
CA PHE A 126 1.75 25.20 -10.04
C PHE A 126 1.24 24.27 -11.15
N GLU A 127 1.34 24.73 -12.40
CA GLU A 127 0.93 23.97 -13.58
C GLU A 127 1.70 22.65 -13.66
N LYS A 128 3.03 22.64 -13.51
CA LYS A 128 3.85 21.43 -13.53
C LYS A 128 3.51 20.41 -12.44
N ILE A 129 3.26 20.82 -11.18
CA ILE A 129 2.92 19.86 -10.11
C ILE A 129 1.57 19.20 -10.40
N MET A 130 0.58 20.00 -10.80
CA MET A 130 -0.74 19.48 -11.16
C MET A 130 -0.68 18.65 -12.45
N ILE A 131 0.14 19.06 -13.43
CA ILE A 131 0.38 18.30 -14.65
C ILE A 131 1.05 16.97 -14.32
N GLY A 132 2.21 16.96 -13.67
CA GLY A 132 2.98 15.74 -13.43
C GLY A 132 2.29 14.76 -12.48
N GLN A 133 1.66 15.24 -11.40
CA GLN A 133 1.10 14.35 -10.38
C GLN A 133 -0.35 13.95 -10.66
N ALA A 134 -1.18 14.87 -11.17
CA ALA A 134 -2.61 14.62 -11.36
C ALA A 134 -2.97 14.37 -12.83
N TRP A 135 -2.61 15.27 -13.75
CA TRP A 135 -3.01 15.16 -15.15
C TRP A 135 -2.28 14.02 -15.89
N ALA A 136 -0.96 13.93 -15.78
CA ALA A 136 -0.14 12.90 -16.43
C ALA A 136 -0.54 11.51 -15.93
N SER A 137 -0.74 11.36 -14.61
CA SER A 137 -1.31 10.16 -14.01
C SER A 137 -2.68 9.83 -14.63
N LEU A 138 -3.59 10.79 -14.74
CA LEU A 138 -4.90 10.56 -15.35
C LEU A 138 -4.80 10.17 -16.83
N GLN A 139 -3.97 10.86 -17.62
CA GLN A 139 -3.78 10.56 -19.04
C GLN A 139 -3.18 9.18 -19.25
N LEU A 140 -2.16 8.81 -18.48
CA LEU A 140 -1.58 7.48 -18.50
C LEU A 140 -2.64 6.43 -18.17
N LEU A 141 -3.51 6.67 -17.17
CA LEU A 141 -4.57 5.75 -16.82
C LEU A 141 -5.63 5.63 -17.92
N VAL A 142 -6.07 6.75 -18.49
CA VAL A 142 -7.05 6.77 -19.61
C VAL A 142 -6.51 6.00 -20.81
N GLU A 143 -5.21 6.09 -21.08
CA GLU A 143 -4.58 5.31 -22.15
C GLU A 143 -4.40 3.84 -21.76
N ALA A 144 -3.83 3.56 -20.59
CA ALA A 144 -3.57 2.21 -20.12
C ALA A 144 -4.85 1.36 -20.05
N ILE A 145 -5.97 1.94 -19.62
CA ILE A 145 -7.26 1.23 -19.51
C ILE A 145 -7.72 0.66 -20.86
N LYS A 146 -7.38 1.30 -22.00
CA LYS A 146 -7.71 0.79 -23.34
C LYS A 146 -7.03 -0.55 -23.65
N HIS A 147 -5.93 -0.83 -22.96
CA HIS A 147 -5.13 -2.05 -23.11
C HIS A 147 -5.26 -3.00 -21.91
N MET A 148 -5.97 -2.60 -20.86
CA MET A 148 -6.17 -3.43 -19.67
C MET A 148 -7.20 -4.52 -19.91
N SER A 149 -6.86 -5.75 -19.49
CA SER A 149 -7.82 -6.84 -19.41
C SER A 149 -8.86 -6.58 -18.32
N ALA A 150 -10.04 -7.20 -18.47
CA ALA A 150 -11.02 -7.26 -17.38
C ALA A 150 -10.38 -7.81 -16.09
N GLY A 151 -10.81 -7.31 -14.93
CA GLY A 151 -10.23 -7.65 -13.64
C GLY A 151 -8.87 -6.99 -13.36
N GLY A 152 -8.51 -5.94 -14.09
CA GLY A 152 -7.26 -5.20 -13.88
C GLY A 152 -7.21 -4.44 -12.54
N ARG A 153 -6.03 -3.88 -12.22
CA ARG A 153 -5.76 -3.15 -10.98
C ARG A 153 -5.07 -1.83 -11.29
N ILE A 154 -5.59 -0.74 -10.72
CA ILE A 154 -4.95 0.57 -10.74
C ILE A 154 -4.70 0.99 -9.30
N ILE A 155 -3.46 1.37 -8.99
CA ILE A 155 -3.04 1.75 -7.65
C ILE A 155 -2.27 3.07 -7.75
N MET A 156 -2.81 4.11 -7.12
CA MET A 156 -2.20 5.44 -7.06
C MET A 156 -1.43 5.58 -5.75
N ASN A 157 -0.19 6.09 -5.79
CA ASN A 157 0.59 6.35 -4.57
C ASN A 157 0.27 7.76 -4.03
N SER A 158 -0.59 7.82 -3.02
CA SER A 158 -1.03 9.04 -2.35
C SER A 158 -0.28 9.26 -1.02
N SER A 159 -0.79 10.16 -0.18
CA SER A 159 -0.17 10.57 1.08
C SER A 159 -1.24 10.80 2.12
N GLY A 160 -0.93 10.53 3.40
CA GLY A 160 -1.80 10.97 4.52
C GLY A 160 -2.11 12.47 4.48
N SER A 161 -1.20 13.27 3.91
CA SER A 161 -1.38 14.71 3.71
C SER A 161 -2.55 15.07 2.78
N SER A 162 -3.11 14.13 2.01
CA SER A 162 -4.27 14.41 1.14
C SER A 162 -5.56 14.74 1.93
N LYS A 163 -5.66 14.31 3.19
CA LYS A 163 -6.86 14.53 4.04
C LYS A 163 -6.57 15.23 5.36
N MET A 164 -5.32 15.65 5.57
CA MET A 164 -4.88 16.35 6.78
C MET A 164 -4.63 17.82 6.49
N ALA A 165 -4.91 18.68 7.47
CA ALA A 165 -4.44 20.06 7.43
C ALA A 165 -2.92 20.08 7.62
N ASN A 166 -2.21 20.62 6.63
CA ASN A 166 -0.76 20.79 6.68
C ASN A 166 -0.42 22.27 6.48
N GLY A 167 0.62 22.75 7.15
CA GLY A 167 1.15 24.10 6.96
C GLY A 167 1.99 24.24 5.69
N ASP A 168 2.44 25.47 5.41
CA ASP A 168 3.46 25.75 4.40
C ASP A 168 4.74 24.91 4.68
N PRO A 169 5.40 24.30 3.67
CA PRO A 169 5.20 24.39 2.22
C PRO A 169 4.36 23.26 1.58
N PHE A 170 3.50 22.58 2.33
CA PHE A 170 2.89 21.33 1.86
C PHE A 170 1.58 21.49 1.06
N ILE A 171 1.03 22.70 0.92
CA ILE A 171 -0.30 22.91 0.33
C ILE A 171 -0.46 22.27 -1.06
N MET A 172 0.52 22.47 -1.95
CA MET A 172 0.47 21.91 -3.31
C MET A 172 0.64 20.40 -3.35
N HIS A 173 1.49 19.86 -2.46
CA HIS A 173 1.59 18.42 -2.29
C HIS A 173 0.25 17.82 -1.86
N CYS A 174 -0.40 18.42 -0.86
CA CYS A 174 -1.72 18.00 -0.37
C CYS A 174 -2.77 18.06 -1.48
N CYS A 175 -2.84 19.17 -2.23
CA CYS A 175 -3.76 19.33 -3.35
C CYS A 175 -3.57 18.26 -4.43
N SER A 176 -2.32 17.99 -4.83
CA SER A 176 -2.02 16.98 -5.85
C SER A 176 -2.45 15.57 -5.39
N LYS A 177 -2.23 15.24 -4.12
CA LYS A 177 -2.59 13.93 -3.54
C LYS A 177 -4.10 13.79 -3.35
N ALA A 178 -4.79 14.86 -2.97
CA ALA A 178 -6.26 14.91 -2.92
C ALA A 178 -6.89 14.73 -4.31
N ALA A 179 -6.26 15.29 -5.35
CA ALA A 179 -6.68 15.08 -6.74
C ALA A 179 -6.55 13.61 -7.16
N MET A 180 -5.42 12.95 -6.84
CA MET A 180 -5.23 11.52 -7.07
C MET A 180 -6.30 10.68 -6.37
N ASP A 181 -6.59 10.95 -5.10
CA ASP A 181 -7.64 10.25 -4.37
C ASP A 181 -9.01 10.42 -5.03
N SER A 182 -9.30 11.61 -5.57
CA SER A 182 -10.54 11.88 -6.30
C SER A 182 -10.60 11.11 -7.62
N ILE A 183 -9.51 11.12 -8.39
CA ILE A 183 -9.39 10.37 -9.65
C ILE A 183 -9.64 8.88 -9.39
N ALA A 184 -9.02 8.31 -8.35
CA ALA A 184 -9.17 6.90 -8.01
C ALA A 184 -10.63 6.51 -7.77
N ARG A 185 -11.35 7.28 -6.92
CA ARG A 185 -12.76 7.03 -6.63
C ARG A 185 -13.65 7.09 -7.87
N ASN A 186 -13.43 8.07 -8.74
CA ASN A 186 -14.27 8.25 -9.92
C ASN A 186 -14.02 7.19 -10.99
N LEU A 187 -12.75 6.83 -11.25
CA LEU A 187 -12.43 5.77 -12.21
C LEU A 187 -12.93 4.39 -11.76
N ALA A 188 -12.89 4.11 -10.45
CA ALA A 188 -13.45 2.88 -9.90
C ALA A 188 -14.96 2.73 -10.18
N VAL A 189 -15.72 3.83 -10.08
CA VAL A 189 -17.16 3.84 -10.41
C VAL A 189 -17.39 3.61 -11.91
N ILE A 190 -16.54 4.19 -12.77
CA ILE A 190 -16.68 4.09 -14.23
C ILE A 190 -16.37 2.66 -14.73
N TYR A 191 -15.26 2.08 -14.27
CA TYR A 191 -14.72 0.84 -14.84
C TYR A 191 -14.95 -0.41 -13.99
N GLY A 192 -15.35 -0.26 -12.73
CA GLY A 192 -15.71 -1.37 -11.85
C GLY A 192 -16.85 -2.23 -12.41
N PRO A 193 -18.02 -1.66 -12.77
CA PRO A 193 -19.17 -2.44 -13.21
C PRO A 193 -18.97 -3.17 -14.55
N SER A 194 -18.31 -2.51 -15.51
CA SER A 194 -18.19 -3.00 -16.88
C SER A 194 -16.96 -3.88 -17.11
N MET A 195 -15.86 -3.62 -16.40
CA MET A 195 -14.58 -4.29 -16.61
C MET A 195 -14.06 -5.03 -15.37
N GLY A 196 -14.70 -4.89 -14.21
CA GLY A 196 -14.19 -5.46 -12.95
C GLY A 196 -12.83 -4.89 -12.54
N ILE A 197 -12.47 -3.70 -13.03
CA ILE A 197 -11.23 -3.03 -12.65
C ILE A 197 -11.41 -2.40 -11.27
N THR A 198 -10.46 -2.64 -10.36
CA THR A 198 -10.40 -1.88 -9.11
C THR A 198 -9.40 -0.74 -9.21
N VAL A 199 -9.76 0.40 -8.62
CA VAL A 199 -8.94 1.60 -8.59
C VAL A 199 -8.83 2.05 -7.14
N ASN A 200 -7.61 2.07 -6.63
CA ASN A 200 -7.32 2.42 -5.24
C ASN A 200 -6.23 3.48 -5.18
N SER A 201 -6.22 4.24 -4.10
CA SER A 201 -5.15 5.17 -3.76
C SER A 201 -4.54 4.72 -2.44
N ILE A 202 -3.23 4.66 -2.28
CA ILE A 202 -2.62 4.24 -0.99
C ILE A 202 -2.01 5.47 -0.35
N GLY A 203 -2.51 5.84 0.83
CA GLY A 203 -2.03 6.98 1.59
C GLY A 203 -0.78 6.60 2.37
N CYS A 204 0.40 6.86 1.80
CA CYS A 204 1.65 6.53 2.46
C CYS A 204 1.99 7.55 3.56
N GLY A 205 2.40 7.06 4.73
CA GLY A 205 3.03 7.86 5.77
C GLY A 205 4.50 8.20 5.47
N CYS A 206 5.18 8.83 6.43
CA CYS A 206 6.61 9.15 6.33
C CYS A 206 7.42 7.86 6.15
N THR A 207 7.92 7.65 4.94
CA THR A 207 8.63 6.44 4.52
C THR A 207 10.09 6.76 4.24
N ASP A 208 10.99 5.92 4.75
CA ASP A 208 12.44 6.06 4.64
C ASP A 208 12.91 5.86 3.20
N THR A 209 12.80 6.93 2.43
CA THR A 209 13.17 7.02 1.01
C THR A 209 14.26 8.05 0.83
N GLU A 210 15.00 7.95 -0.27
CA GLU A 210 16.03 8.93 -0.62
C GLU A 210 15.49 10.38 -0.61
N SER A 211 14.26 10.58 -1.10
CA SER A 211 13.60 11.88 -1.09
C SER A 211 13.37 12.40 0.33
N LEU A 212 12.89 11.55 1.25
CA LEU A 212 12.67 11.94 2.64
C LEU A 212 14.00 12.18 3.36
N ARG A 213 15.00 11.32 3.16
CA ARG A 213 16.35 11.49 3.74
C ARG A 213 16.97 12.81 3.31
N LYS A 214 16.90 13.16 2.01
CA LYS A 214 17.35 14.45 1.50
C LYS A 214 16.58 15.61 2.12
N SER A 215 15.27 15.48 2.29
CA SER A 215 14.45 16.48 2.99
C SER A 215 14.89 16.68 4.45
N ILE A 216 15.18 15.59 5.17
CA ILE A 216 15.71 15.65 6.55
C ILE A 216 17.09 16.29 6.58
N GLN A 217 17.97 16.00 5.62
CA GLN A 217 19.28 16.65 5.52
C GLN A 217 19.17 18.17 5.32
N VAL A 218 18.21 18.62 4.50
CA VAL A 218 17.99 20.05 4.21
C VAL A 218 17.31 20.76 5.38
N ASN A 219 16.32 20.15 6.01
CA ASN A 219 15.50 20.77 7.06
C ASN A 219 16.03 20.52 8.49
N GLY A 220 17.03 19.65 8.65
CA GLY A 220 17.70 19.38 9.91
C GLY A 220 17.11 18.23 10.73
N PRO A 221 17.80 17.83 11.81
CA PRO A 221 17.48 16.64 12.60
C PRO A 221 16.15 16.74 13.36
N GLU A 222 15.71 17.95 13.73
CA GLU A 222 14.42 18.16 14.39
C GLU A 222 13.24 17.82 13.45
N PHE A 223 13.38 18.10 12.15
CA PHE A 223 12.41 17.65 11.15
C PHE A 223 12.40 16.12 11.04
N GLY A 224 13.57 15.47 11.09
CA GLY A 224 13.67 14.00 11.15
C GLY A 224 12.89 13.40 12.32
N LYS A 225 13.13 13.90 13.54
CA LYS A 225 12.39 13.47 14.74
C LYS A 225 10.89 13.72 14.62
N LEU A 226 10.49 14.84 14.03
CA LEU A 226 9.07 15.14 13.80
C LEU A 226 8.43 14.06 12.91
N THR A 227 9.08 13.71 11.79
CA THR A 227 8.57 12.70 10.85
C THR A 227 8.47 11.31 11.45
N GLU A 228 9.40 10.90 12.31
CA GLU A 228 9.32 9.64 13.06
C GLU A 228 8.19 9.66 14.09
N ASN A 229 7.96 10.81 14.73
CA ASN A 229 6.95 10.96 15.78
C ASN A 229 5.51 10.96 15.27
N LEU A 230 5.30 11.26 13.99
CA LEU A 230 3.99 11.13 13.32
C LEU A 230 3.49 9.68 13.32
N SER A 231 4.41 8.70 13.31
CA SER A 231 4.05 7.29 13.45
C SER A 231 3.83 6.94 14.93
N PRO A 232 2.73 6.25 15.28
CA PRO A 232 2.58 5.65 16.61
C PRO A 232 3.69 4.65 16.95
N LEU A 233 4.33 4.05 15.93
CA LEU A 233 5.46 3.13 16.08
C LEU A 233 6.80 3.84 16.30
N LYS A 234 6.82 5.19 16.30
CA LYS A 234 8.01 6.01 16.57
C LYS A 234 9.20 5.70 15.67
N ARG A 235 8.89 5.40 14.40
CA ARG A 235 9.85 5.16 13.33
C ARG A 235 9.25 5.51 11.98
N LEU A 236 10.11 5.75 11.00
CA LEU A 236 9.70 5.79 9.60
C LEU A 236 9.22 4.41 9.14
N GLY A 237 8.23 4.42 8.23
CA GLY A 237 7.89 3.24 7.45
C GLY A 237 9.04 2.87 6.52
N ARG A 238 9.17 1.60 6.16
CA ARG A 238 10.18 1.17 5.19
C ARG A 238 9.53 0.93 3.81
N PRO A 239 10.18 1.26 2.68
CA PRO A 239 9.57 1.16 1.34
C PRO A 239 8.98 -0.22 0.99
N GLU A 240 9.52 -1.29 1.55
CA GLU A 240 9.16 -2.70 1.39
C GLU A 240 7.85 -3.02 2.12
N GLU A 241 7.57 -2.32 3.22
CA GLU A 241 6.30 -2.41 3.95
C GLU A 241 5.18 -1.82 3.08
N VAL A 242 5.43 -0.67 2.44
CA VAL A 242 4.50 -0.05 1.48
C VAL A 242 4.33 -0.94 0.24
N ALA A 243 5.42 -1.46 -0.32
CA ALA A 243 5.38 -2.37 -1.46
C ALA A 243 4.58 -3.64 -1.18
N SER A 244 4.61 -4.14 0.06
CA SER A 244 3.83 -5.30 0.48
C SER A 244 2.33 -5.01 0.48
N ILE A 245 1.92 -3.81 0.90
CA ILE A 245 0.52 -3.35 0.84
C ILE A 245 0.09 -3.19 -0.62
N ILE A 246 0.89 -2.52 -1.45
CA ILE A 246 0.62 -2.38 -2.89
C ILE A 246 0.42 -3.76 -3.55
N SER A 247 1.29 -4.70 -3.23
CA SER A 247 1.24 -6.06 -3.78
C SER A 247 0.02 -6.86 -3.31
N PHE A 248 -0.47 -6.60 -2.11
CA PHE A 248 -1.74 -7.16 -1.65
C PHE A 248 -2.92 -6.52 -2.39
N VAL A 249 -2.96 -5.19 -2.50
CA VAL A 249 -4.03 -4.49 -3.22
C VAL A 249 -4.07 -4.86 -4.72
N ALA A 250 -2.91 -5.17 -5.31
CA ALA A 250 -2.80 -5.65 -6.69
C ALA A 250 -3.25 -7.11 -6.89
N SER A 251 -3.43 -7.85 -5.80
CA SER A 251 -3.70 -9.29 -5.87
C SER A 251 -5.20 -9.60 -6.08
N PRO A 252 -5.54 -10.82 -6.55
CA PRO A 252 -6.93 -11.28 -6.59
C PRO A 252 -7.63 -11.28 -5.22
N GLU A 253 -6.87 -11.48 -4.14
CA GLU A 253 -7.36 -11.51 -2.76
C GLU A 253 -7.93 -10.15 -2.31
N ALA A 254 -7.48 -9.06 -2.92
CA ALA A 254 -8.00 -7.71 -2.69
C ALA A 254 -9.11 -7.32 -3.69
N SER A 255 -9.77 -8.28 -4.34
CA SER A 255 -10.84 -8.01 -5.34
C SER A 255 -12.01 -7.18 -4.83
N TRP A 256 -12.21 -7.10 -3.52
CA TRP A 256 -13.25 -6.26 -2.91
C TRP A 256 -12.75 -4.89 -2.40
N ILE A 257 -11.44 -4.62 -2.49
CA ILE A 257 -10.87 -3.33 -2.15
C ILE A 257 -10.94 -2.46 -3.41
N ASN A 258 -11.88 -1.52 -3.43
CA ASN A 258 -12.12 -0.60 -4.53
C ASN A 258 -12.61 0.75 -3.99
N CYS A 259 -12.20 1.87 -4.60
CA CYS A 259 -12.45 3.23 -4.11
C CYS A 259 -11.78 3.60 -2.77
N GLU A 260 -10.87 2.76 -2.26
CA GLU A 260 -10.34 2.96 -0.91
C GLU A 260 -9.07 3.80 -0.89
N THR A 261 -8.85 4.45 0.26
CA THR A 261 -7.54 4.99 0.65
C THR A 261 -7.01 4.24 1.87
N PRO A 262 -6.42 3.03 1.73
CA PRO A 262 -5.78 2.36 2.84
C PRO A 262 -4.61 3.24 3.32
N TYR A 263 -4.54 3.50 4.63
CA TYR A 263 -3.43 4.22 5.24
C TYR A 263 -2.46 3.21 5.86
N SER A 264 -1.16 3.45 5.62
CA SER A 264 -0.05 2.69 6.19
C SER A 264 0.68 3.51 7.24
#